data_AF-A0A0R2GZK9-F1
#
_entry.id   AF-A0A0R2GZK9-F1
#
_cell.length_a   1.000
_cell.length_b   1.000
_cell.length_c   1.000
_cell.angle_alpha   90.00
_cell.angle_beta   90.00
_cell.angle_gamma   90.00
#
_symmetry.space_group_name_H-M   'P 1'
#
loop_
_entity.id
_entity.type
_entity.pdbx_description
1 polymer ?
#
loop_
_entity_poly.entity_id
_entity_poly.type
_entity_poly.pdbx_seq_one_letter_code
_entity_poly.pdbx_strand_id
1 'polypeptide(L)'
;MNGLEQIKKRTGFTLIEVITTIFIMSLLMMLVLPNVNRIRQFAEKKQSEAFCHHVQNQVDLFKGQYPGYDVSLPSLAEHGFMSKAQVEQFEREKLILRGDQVKRPE
;
A
#
# COMPACT_ATOMS: atom_id res chain seq x y z
N MET A 1 -74.98 9.11 -0.96
CA MET A 1 -73.97 8.47 -0.08
C MET A 1 -72.62 9.03 -0.46
N ASN A 2 -72.08 9.92 0.37
CA ASN A 2 -70.83 10.65 0.12
C ASN A 2 -69.62 9.73 0.40
N GLY A 3 -68.89 9.37 -0.64
CA GLY A 3 -67.58 8.73 -0.54
C GLY A 3 -66.49 9.79 -0.61
N LEU A 4 -66.15 10.40 0.52
CA LEU A 4 -64.92 11.19 0.63
C LEU A 4 -63.74 10.21 0.62
N GLU A 5 -63.20 9.93 -0.56
CA GLU A 5 -61.96 9.19 -0.76
C GLU A 5 -60.82 9.88 0.00
N GLN A 6 -60.38 9.25 1.08
CA GLN A 6 -59.29 9.74 1.93
C GLN A 6 -57.97 9.65 1.17
N ILE A 7 -57.39 10.78 0.76
CA ILE A 7 -56.05 10.84 0.16
C ILE A 7 -55.02 10.37 1.19
N LYS A 8 -54.56 9.12 1.07
CA LYS A 8 -53.44 8.59 1.88
C LYS A 8 -52.17 9.39 1.56
N LYS A 9 -51.73 10.23 2.50
CA LYS A 9 -50.40 10.87 2.44
C LYS A 9 -49.32 9.79 2.41
N ARG A 10 -48.64 9.65 1.28
CA ARG A 10 -47.43 8.82 1.19
C ARG A 10 -46.26 9.61 1.76
N THR A 11 -45.67 9.12 2.85
CA THR A 11 -44.39 9.60 3.35
C THR A 11 -43.29 9.04 2.45
N GLY A 12 -42.85 9.83 1.49
CA GLY A 12 -41.77 9.49 0.57
C GLY A 12 -40.48 10.22 0.93
N PHE A 13 -39.35 9.59 0.66
CA PHE A 13 -38.05 10.24 0.72
C PHE A 13 -38.04 11.43 -0.25
N THR A 14 -37.68 12.61 0.23
CA THR A 14 -37.69 13.82 -0.60
C THR A 14 -36.38 13.95 -1.36
N LEU A 15 -36.41 14.56 -2.55
CA LEU A 15 -35.18 14.85 -3.29
C LEU A 15 -34.23 15.75 -2.50
N ILE A 16 -34.77 16.69 -1.72
CA ILE A 16 -33.95 17.59 -0.90
C ILE A 16 -33.20 16.84 0.20
N GLU A 17 -33.77 15.77 0.76
CA GLU A 17 -33.11 14.93 1.76
C GLU A 17 -31.92 14.16 1.15
N VAL A 18 -32.07 13.62 -0.06
CA VAL A 18 -30.97 12.93 -0.76
C VAL A 18 -29.86 13.92 -1.13
N ILE A 19 -30.22 15.10 -1.65
CA ILE A 19 -29.24 16.12 -2.07
C ILE A 19 -28.46 16.67 -0.87
N THR A 20 -29.13 17.00 0.23
CA THR A 20 -28.47 17.49 1.45
C THR A 20 -27.59 16.41 2.09
N THR A 21 -28.01 15.14 2.04
CA THR A 21 -27.19 14.02 2.50
C THR A 21 -25.91 13.87 1.68
N ILE A 22 -26.01 13.88 0.34
CA ILE A 22 -24.83 13.81 -0.55
C ILE A 22 -23.92 15.02 -0.35
N PHE A 23 -24.50 16.21 -0.11
CA PHE A 23 -23.73 17.41 0.21
C PHE A 23 -22.89 17.21 1.47
N ILE A 24 -23.48 16.77 2.58
CA ILE A 24 -22.74 16.51 3.83
C ILE A 24 -21.73 15.38 3.65
N MET A 25 -22.10 14.29 2.96
CA MET A 25 -21.18 13.18 2.66
C MET A 25 -19.95 13.65 1.87
N SER A 26 -20.13 14.56 0.90
CA SER A 26 -19.02 15.08 0.12
C SER A 26 -18.04 15.92 0.96
N LEU A 27 -18.55 16.72 1.91
CA LEU A 27 -17.72 17.45 2.87
C LEU A 27 -16.91 16.49 3.75
N LEU A 28 -17.54 15.42 4.24
CA LEU A 28 -16.84 14.38 5.02
C LEU A 28 -15.78 13.65 4.17
N MET A 29 -16.12 13.27 2.94
CA MET A 29 -15.18 12.61 2.01
C MET A 29 -13.98 13.50 1.69
N MET A 30 -14.19 14.81 1.52
CA MET A 30 -13.10 15.77 1.29
C MET A 30 -12.11 15.84 2.46
N LEU A 31 -12.57 15.63 3.70
CA LEU A 31 -11.69 15.56 4.88
C LEU A 31 -11.00 14.19 5.01
N VAL A 32 -11.68 13.10 4.64
CA VAL A 32 -11.17 11.73 4.78
C VAL A 32 -10.11 11.39 3.72
N LEU A 33 -10.34 11.76 2.46
CA LEU A 33 -9.44 11.47 1.33
C LEU A 33 -7.97 11.91 1.57
N PRO A 34 -7.67 13.15 1.98
CA PRO A 34 -6.28 13.56 2.24
C PRO A 34 -5.65 12.80 3.41
N ASN A 35 -6.46 12.33 4.36
CA ASN A 35 -5.96 11.53 5.48
C ASN A 35 -5.59 10.11 5.04
N VAL A 36 -6.45 9.47 4.24
CA VAL A 36 -6.19 8.14 3.67
C VAL A 36 -4.96 8.14 2.77
N ASN A 37 -4.80 9.15 1.91
CA ASN A 37 -3.63 9.27 1.04
C ASN A 37 -2.32 9.37 1.83
N ARG A 38 -2.30 10.14 2.92
CA ARG A 38 -1.12 10.24 3.80
C ARG A 38 -0.78 8.91 4.48
N ILE A 39 -1.79 8.20 4.98
CA ILE A 39 -1.61 6.87 5.60
C ILE A 39 -1.03 5.88 4.58
N ARG A 40 -1.58 5.87 3.35
CA ARG A 40 -1.09 5.02 2.27
C ARG A 40 0.37 5.29 1.94
N GLN A 41 0.74 6.56 1.74
CA GLN A 41 2.13 6.94 1.46
C GLN A 41 3.08 6.55 2.60
N PHE A 42 2.65 6.71 3.85
CA PHE A 42 3.43 6.30 5.01
C PHE A 42 3.62 4.77 5.06
N ALA A 43 2.55 4.01 4.79
CA ALA A 43 2.60 2.55 4.73
C ALA A 43 3.53 2.07 3.60
N GLU A 44 3.45 2.67 2.41
CA GLU A 44 4.34 2.37 1.28
C GLU A 44 5.81 2.64 1.64
N LYS A 45 6.11 3.77 2.29
CA LYS A 45 7.47 4.07 2.77
C LYS A 45 7.97 3.05 3.79
N LYS A 46 7.13 2.67 4.75
CA LYS A 46 7.48 1.68 5.77
C LYS A 46 7.66 0.29 5.19
N GLN A 47 6.86 -0.09 4.20
CA GLN A 47 7.02 -1.34 3.48
C GLN A 47 8.36 -1.40 2.72
N SER A 48 8.72 -0.34 2.00
CA SER A 48 10.03 -0.25 1.32
C SER A 48 11.20 -0.28 2.32
N GLU A 49 11.08 0.39 3.47
CA GLU A 49 12.08 0.33 4.54
C GLU A 49 12.25 -1.09 5.09
N ALA A 50 11.15 -1.76 5.44
CA ALA A 50 11.17 -3.14 5.91
C ALA A 50 11.71 -4.11 4.86
N PHE A 51 11.39 -3.88 3.58
CA PHE A 51 11.92 -4.66 2.47
C PHE A 51 13.44 -4.53 2.37
N CYS A 52 13.98 -3.30 2.42
CA CYS A 52 15.42 -3.05 2.43
C CYS A 52 16.12 -3.80 3.58
N HIS A 53 15.57 -3.73 4.80
CA HIS A 53 16.10 -4.47 5.94
C HIS A 53 16.02 -5.99 5.76
N HIS A 54 14.93 -6.49 5.18
CA HIS A 54 14.79 -7.90 4.91
C HIS A 54 15.85 -8.38 3.91
N VAL A 55 16.08 -7.65 2.82
CA VAL A 55 17.13 -7.99 1.84
C VAL A 55 18.52 -7.90 2.47
N GLN A 56 18.78 -6.89 3.31
CA GLN A 56 20.04 -6.81 4.07
C GLN A 56 20.24 -8.05 4.94
N ASN A 57 19.21 -8.49 5.66
CA ASN A 57 19.30 -9.72 6.45
C ASN A 57 19.58 -10.94 5.57
N GLN A 58 19.01 -11.01 4.36
CA GLN A 58 19.31 -12.11 3.43
C GLN A 58 20.76 -12.09 2.95
N VAL A 59 21.32 -10.90 2.71
CA VAL A 59 22.75 -10.71 2.42
C VAL A 59 23.62 -11.20 3.57
N ASP A 60 23.29 -10.80 4.80
CA ASP A 60 24.06 -11.16 5.99
C ASP A 60 24.00 -12.68 6.24
N LEU A 61 22.82 -13.30 6.07
CA LEU A 61 22.64 -14.74 6.18
C LEU A 61 23.42 -15.50 5.09
N PHE A 62 23.38 -15.02 3.84
CA PHE A 62 24.12 -15.63 2.73
C PHE A 62 25.62 -15.60 3.02
N LYS A 63 26.15 -14.46 3.45
CA LYS A 63 27.56 -14.33 3.83
C LYS A 63 27.95 -15.26 4.98
N GLY A 64 27.07 -15.43 5.96
CA GLY A 64 27.28 -16.34 7.08
C GLY A 64 27.35 -17.82 6.66
N GLN A 65 26.55 -18.22 5.66
CA GLN A 65 26.52 -19.60 5.16
C GLN A 65 27.58 -19.90 4.10
N TYR A 66 27.94 -18.90 3.28
CA TYR A 66 28.86 -19.02 2.15
C TYR A 66 30.06 -18.09 2.31
N PRO A 67 30.95 -18.34 3.28
CA PRO A 67 32.12 -17.50 3.50
C PRO A 67 33.04 -17.52 2.26
N GLY A 68 33.37 -16.34 1.73
CA GLY A 68 34.25 -16.17 0.58
C GLY A 68 33.56 -16.16 -0.79
N TYR A 69 32.22 -16.30 -0.84
CA TYR A 69 31.45 -16.06 -2.06
C TYR A 69 31.13 -14.57 -2.24
N ASP A 70 31.16 -14.10 -3.48
CA ASP A 70 30.76 -12.74 -3.82
C ASP A 70 29.25 -12.57 -3.67
N VAL A 71 28.84 -11.64 -2.80
CA VAL A 71 27.43 -11.28 -2.62
C VAL A 71 26.94 -10.53 -3.86
N SER A 72 25.99 -11.12 -4.56
CA SER A 72 25.35 -10.53 -5.73
C SER A 72 23.87 -10.96 -5.83
N LEU A 73 23.03 -10.17 -6.49
CA LEU A 73 21.62 -10.55 -6.69
C LEU A 73 21.45 -11.93 -7.36
N PRO A 74 22.22 -12.30 -8.40
CA PRO A 74 22.17 -13.65 -8.96
C PRO A 74 22.51 -14.71 -7.93
N SER A 75 23.59 -14.53 -7.14
CA SER A 75 23.98 -15.51 -6.11
C SER A 75 22.90 -15.69 -5.03
N LEU A 76 22.25 -14.60 -4.60
CA LEU A 76 21.17 -14.63 -3.62
C LEU A 76 19.93 -15.35 -4.19
N ALA A 77 19.63 -15.16 -5.46
CA ALA A 77 18.50 -15.82 -6.13
C ALA A 77 18.77 -17.31 -6.38
N GLU A 78 19.97 -17.66 -6.85
CA GLU A 78 20.37 -19.04 -7.12
C GLU A 78 20.40 -19.90 -5.84
N HIS A 79 20.85 -19.32 -4.72
CA HIS A 79 20.91 -20.03 -3.43
C HIS A 79 19.62 -19.91 -2.61
N GLY A 80 18.55 -19.33 -3.19
CA GLY A 80 17.21 -19.28 -2.58
C GLY A 80 17.02 -18.26 -1.46
N PHE A 81 17.97 -17.34 -1.26
CA PHE A 81 17.85 -16.23 -0.30
C PHE A 81 16.91 -15.14 -0.81
N MET A 82 16.72 -15.04 -2.13
CA MET A 82 15.75 -14.14 -2.74
C MET A 82 14.92 -14.86 -3.80
N SER A 83 13.62 -14.59 -3.80
CA SER A 83 12.71 -15.00 -4.87
C SER A 83 12.80 -14.05 -6.07
N LYS A 84 12.38 -14.52 -7.26
CA LYS A 84 12.29 -13.69 -8.47
C LYS A 84 11.50 -12.39 -8.25
N ALA A 85 10.38 -12.47 -7.55
CA ALA A 85 9.55 -11.30 -7.24
C ALA A 85 10.27 -10.26 -6.37
N GLN A 86 11.13 -10.71 -5.45
CA GLN A 86 11.95 -9.83 -4.61
C GLN A 86 13.10 -9.22 -5.41
N VAL A 87 13.72 -9.95 -6.35
CA VAL A 87 14.73 -9.40 -7.26
C VAL A 87 14.12 -8.31 -8.13
N GLU A 88 12.96 -8.57 -8.73
CA GLU A 88 12.24 -7.55 -9.50
C GLU A 88 11.85 -6.34 -8.64
N GLN A 89 11.44 -6.56 -7.38
CA GLN A 89 11.15 -5.45 -6.47
C GLN A 89 12.40 -4.63 -6.14
N PHE A 90 13.54 -5.28 -5.93
CA PHE A 90 14.82 -4.65 -5.68
C PHE A 90 15.23 -3.73 -6.84
N GLU A 91 15.03 -4.20 -8.08
CA GLU A 91 15.27 -3.43 -9.30
C GLU A 91 14.28 -2.28 -9.47
N ARG A 92 12.98 -2.50 -9.18
CA ARG A 92 11.95 -1.44 -9.23
C ARG A 92 12.22 -0.33 -8.23
N GLU A 93 12.65 -0.68 -7.03
CA GLU A 93 13.04 0.27 -5.98
C GLU A 93 14.43 0.88 -6.23
N LYS A 94 15.11 0.45 -7.32
CA LYS A 94 16.45 0.91 -7.75
C LYS A 94 17.49 0.80 -6.63
N LEU A 95 17.34 -0.22 -5.77
CA LEU A 95 18.28 -0.46 -4.69
C LEU A 95 19.64 -0.86 -5.28
N ILE A 96 20.70 -0.54 -4.54
CA ILE A 96 22.08 -0.83 -4.93
C ILE A 96 22.75 -1.66 -3.83
N LEU A 97 23.34 -2.77 -4.23
CA LEU A 97 24.17 -3.61 -3.38
C LEU A 97 25.63 -3.16 -3.53
N ARG A 98 26.20 -2.53 -2.50
CA ARG A 98 27.61 -2.12 -2.48
C ARG A 98 28.36 -2.99 -1.49
N GLY A 99 29.09 -3.98 -1.99
CA GLY A 99 29.66 -5.04 -1.16
C GLY A 99 28.54 -5.75 -0.43
N ASP A 100 28.53 -5.65 0.90
CA ASP A 100 27.55 -6.35 1.73
C ASP A 100 26.36 -5.46 2.15
N GLN A 101 26.26 -4.23 1.64
CA GLN A 101 25.26 -3.26 2.11
C GLN A 101 24.25 -2.91 1.04
N VAL A 102 22.96 -3.08 1.36
CA VAL A 102 21.84 -2.63 0.54
C VAL A 102 21.58 -1.16 0.82
N LYS A 103 21.73 -0.33 -0.21
CA LYS A 103 21.48 1.12 -0.13
C LYS A 103 20.33 1.52 -1.04
N ARG A 104 19.56 2.51 -0.59
CA ARG A 104 18.63 3.23 -1.45
C ARG A 104 19.40 4.21 -2.34
N PRO A 105 18.95 4.43 -3.58
CA PRO A 105 19.46 5.53 -4.39
C PRO A 105 19.09 6.84 -3.68
N GLU A 106 20.05 7.76 -3.59
CA GLU A 106 19.78 9.13 -3.13
C GLU A 106 18.95 9.91 -4.16
#